data_AF-E1JHG2-F1
#
_entry.id   AF-E1JHG2-F1
#
_cell.length_a   1.000
_cell.length_b   1.000
_cell.length_c   1.000
_cell.angle_alpha   90.00
_cell.angle_beta   90.00
_cell.angle_gamma   90.00
#
_symmetry.space_group_name_H-M   'P 1'
#
loop_
_entity.id
_entity.type
_entity.pdbx_description
1 polymer ?
#
loop_
_entity_poly.entity_id
_entity_poly.type
_entity_poly.pdbx_seq_one_letter_code
_entity_poly.pdbx_strand_id
1 'polypeptide(L)'
;MRYLPFIAFFLFALLALSVGEEFCNCNLIYRPLCASNSKTYNNYCEFKCEVKRGSPITVVKWKQCNESAGKIKIDCQLPINLQLCKSIKSNRKDPIAIA
;
A
#
# COMPACT_ATOMS: atom_id res chain seq x y z
N MET A 1 -26.68 -48.68 7.65
CA MET A 1 -26.01 -47.83 6.64
C MET A 1 -26.85 -46.65 6.10
N ARG A 2 -28.11 -46.44 6.53
CA ARG A 2 -28.99 -45.39 5.95
C ARG A 2 -28.62 -43.94 6.34
N TYR A 3 -27.97 -43.75 7.49
CA TYR A 3 -27.65 -42.41 8.03
C TYR A 3 -26.27 -41.87 7.64
N LEU A 4 -25.39 -42.72 7.09
CA LEU A 4 -24.03 -42.34 6.70
C LEU A 4 -23.98 -41.13 5.74
N PRO A 5 -24.80 -41.04 4.66
CA PRO A 5 -24.77 -39.86 3.79
C PRO A 5 -25.30 -38.59 4.49
N PHE A 6 -26.27 -38.72 5.41
CA PHE A 6 -26.78 -37.59 6.17
C PHE A 6 -25.73 -37.04 7.14
N ILE A 7 -25.00 -37.93 7.81
CA ILE A 7 -23.88 -37.55 8.69
C ILE A 7 -22.80 -36.85 7.87
N ALA A 8 -22.41 -37.41 6.71
CA ALA A 8 -21.40 -36.80 5.85
C ALA A 8 -21.83 -35.41 5.34
N PHE A 9 -23.09 -35.25 4.92
CA PHE A 9 -23.64 -33.95 4.52
C PHE A 9 -23.65 -32.95 5.65
N PHE A 10 -24.05 -33.36 6.86
CA PHE A 10 -24.05 -32.50 8.03
C PHE A 10 -22.63 -32.06 8.41
N LEU A 11 -21.66 -32.98 8.40
CA LEU A 11 -20.26 -32.65 8.65
C LEU A 11 -19.72 -31.69 7.58
N PHE A 12 -20.03 -31.91 6.31
CA PHE A 12 -19.63 -31.01 5.23
C PHE A 12 -20.27 -29.62 5.38
N ALA A 13 -21.54 -29.54 5.74
CA ALA A 13 -22.23 -28.28 6.00
C ALA A 13 -21.60 -27.54 7.19
N LEU A 14 -21.30 -28.23 8.30
CA LEU A 14 -20.59 -27.64 9.43
C LEU A 14 -19.20 -27.12 9.04
N LEU A 15 -18.48 -27.85 8.18
CA LEU A 15 -17.14 -27.48 7.73
C LEU A 15 -17.19 -26.30 6.74
N ALA A 16 -18.23 -26.22 5.91
CA ALA A 16 -18.46 -25.06 5.04
C ALA A 16 -18.83 -23.81 5.84
N LEU A 17 -19.61 -23.94 6.92
CA LEU A 17 -19.99 -22.82 7.79
C LEU A 17 -18.80 -22.21 8.56
N SER A 18 -17.69 -22.92 8.74
CA SER A 18 -16.51 -22.38 9.41
C SER A 18 -15.63 -21.52 8.50
N VAL A 19 -15.88 -21.52 7.19
CA VAL A 19 -15.14 -20.69 6.21
C VAL A 19 -15.79 -19.31 6.14
N GLY A 20 -15.43 -18.44 7.09
CA GLY A 20 -15.79 -17.02 7.04
C GLY A 20 -14.76 -16.22 6.24
N GLU A 21 -15.14 -15.68 5.09
CA GLU A 21 -14.33 -14.65 4.41
C GLU A 21 -14.51 -13.33 5.17
N GLU A 22 -13.42 -12.72 5.68
CA GLU A 22 -13.50 -11.40 6.30
C GLU A 22 -13.80 -10.36 5.22
N PHE A 23 -15.07 -9.94 5.14
CA PHE A 23 -15.48 -8.87 4.25
C PHE A 23 -14.88 -7.54 4.69
N CYS A 24 -14.19 -6.90 3.75
CA CYS A 24 -13.50 -5.65 3.96
C CYS A 24 -14.25 -4.49 3.33
N ASN A 25 -15.09 -3.83 4.13
CA ASN A 25 -15.88 -2.70 3.67
C ASN A 25 -15.07 -1.39 3.75
N CYS A 26 -14.52 -0.95 2.63
CA CYS A 26 -13.73 0.27 2.52
C CYS A 26 -14.36 1.28 1.55
N ASN A 27 -14.17 2.57 1.82
CA ASN A 27 -14.56 3.60 0.87
C ASN A 27 -13.66 3.57 -0.38
N LEU A 28 -14.14 4.18 -1.47
CA LEU A 28 -13.40 4.28 -2.73
C LEU A 28 -12.51 5.55 -2.80
N ILE A 29 -12.21 6.17 -1.66
CA ILE A 29 -11.40 7.39 -1.64
C ILE A 29 -9.95 7.01 -1.96
N TYR A 30 -9.40 7.58 -3.02
CA TYR A 30 -8.03 7.33 -3.44
C TYR A 30 -7.04 8.18 -2.63
N ARG A 31 -6.31 7.53 -1.72
CA ARG A 31 -5.23 8.07 -0.90
C ARG A 31 -4.11 7.03 -0.79
N PRO A 32 -3.31 6.87 -1.85
CA PRO A 32 -2.44 5.73 -2.00
C PRO A 32 -1.35 5.70 -0.94
N LEU A 33 -0.94 4.49 -0.56
CA LEU A 33 0.23 4.28 0.29
C LEU A 33 1.03 3.08 -0.19
N CYS A 34 2.33 3.11 0.08
CA CYS A 34 3.27 2.05 -0.21
C CYS A 34 3.57 1.29 1.07
N ALA A 35 3.29 -0.01 1.07
CA ALA A 35 3.58 -0.90 2.18
C ALA A 35 4.95 -1.57 2.05
N SER A 36 5.40 -2.19 3.13
CA SER A 36 6.68 -2.92 3.23
C SER A 36 6.79 -4.13 2.31
N ASN A 37 5.66 -4.66 1.82
CA ASN A 37 5.61 -5.67 0.77
C ASN A 37 5.77 -5.11 -0.65
N SER A 38 6.14 -3.83 -0.80
CA SER A 38 6.25 -3.11 -2.07
C SER A 38 4.94 -3.05 -2.88
N LYS A 39 3.79 -3.31 -2.25
CA LYS A 39 2.47 -3.10 -2.87
C LYS A 39 1.93 -1.72 -2.54
N THR A 40 1.24 -1.14 -3.51
CA THR A 40 0.46 0.08 -3.32
C THR A 40 -0.96 -0.30 -2.92
N TYR A 41 -1.46 0.27 -1.83
CA TYR A 41 -2.86 0.18 -1.40
C TYR A 41 -3.58 1.47 -1.77
N ASN A 42 -4.82 1.41 -2.25
CA ASN A 42 -5.52 2.62 -2.71
C ASN A 42 -5.85 3.56 -1.55
N ASN A 43 -6.02 3.00 -0.34
CA ASN A 43 -6.19 3.75 0.88
C ASN A 43 -5.76 2.94 2.11
N TYR A 44 -5.77 3.60 3.27
CA TYR A 44 -5.41 2.99 4.54
C TYR A 44 -6.37 1.88 5.00
N CYS A 45 -7.65 1.94 4.59
CA CYS A 45 -8.62 0.91 4.94
C CYS A 45 -8.28 -0.42 4.26
N GLU A 46 -8.01 -0.40 2.95
CA GLU A 46 -7.56 -1.59 2.20
C GLU A 46 -6.26 -2.15 2.76
N PHE A 47 -5.30 -1.29 3.13
CA PHE A 47 -4.07 -1.72 3.79
C PHE A 47 -4.35 -2.46 5.10
N LYS A 48 -5.22 -1.90 5.97
CA LYS A 48 -5.60 -2.55 7.23
C LYS A 48 -6.26 -3.90 7.01
N CYS A 49 -7.05 -4.02 5.96
CA CYS A 49 -7.69 -5.28 5.59
C CYS A 49 -6.69 -6.38 5.28
N GLU A 50 -5.61 -6.08 4.58
CA GLU A 50 -4.53 -7.05 4.37
C GLU A 50 -3.80 -7.40 5.68
N VAL A 51 -3.56 -6.40 6.54
CA VAL A 51 -2.93 -6.64 7.85
C VAL A 51 -3.76 -7.62 8.69
N LYS A 52 -5.09 -7.48 8.68
CA LYS A 52 -6.00 -8.38 9.41
C LYS A 52 -5.98 -9.82 8.89
N ARG A 53 -5.73 -10.02 7.59
CA ARG A 53 -5.57 -11.35 6.98
C ARG A 53 -4.30 -12.08 7.42
N GLY A 54 -3.52 -11.49 8.34
CA GLY A 54 -2.35 -12.13 8.95
C GLY A 54 -1.02 -11.77 8.27
N SER A 55 -1.01 -10.79 7.37
CA SER A 55 0.24 -10.31 6.76
C SER A 55 0.87 -9.21 7.62
N PRO A 56 2.05 -9.42 8.25
CA PRO A 56 2.72 -8.39 9.03
C PRO A 56 3.38 -7.37 8.10
N ILE A 57 2.60 -6.42 7.60
CA ILE A 57 3.07 -5.34 6.73
C ILE A 57 2.94 -3.99 7.45
N THR A 58 3.96 -3.16 7.30
CA THR A 58 3.98 -1.75 7.74
C THR A 58 3.86 -0.79 6.57
N VAL A 59 3.45 0.45 6.86
CA VAL A 59 3.45 1.56 5.88
C VAL A 59 4.87 2.12 5.75
N VAL A 60 5.38 2.21 4.52
CA VAL A 60 6.71 2.78 4.21
C VAL A 60 6.57 4.24 3.78
N LYS A 61 5.62 4.55 2.89
CA LYS A 61 5.37 5.90 2.36
C LYS A 61 3.88 6.13 2.13
N TRP A 62 3.39 7.34 2.39
CA TRP A 62 2.00 7.74 2.14
C TRP A 62 1.78 8.21 0.70
N LYS A 63 2.14 7.34 -0.25
CA LYS A 63 1.97 7.48 -1.71
C LYS A 63 2.23 6.16 -2.43
N GLN A 64 2.05 6.06 -3.74
CA GLN A 64 2.33 4.82 -4.50
C GLN A 64 3.80 4.41 -4.41
N CYS A 65 4.09 3.10 -4.50
CA CYS A 65 5.47 2.58 -4.43
C CYS A 65 6.35 3.03 -5.59
N ASN A 66 5.77 3.09 -6.79
CA ASN A 66 6.47 3.51 -8.02
C ASN A 66 6.50 5.02 -8.19
N GLU A 67 5.85 5.77 -7.30
CA GLU A 67 6.00 7.21 -7.31
C GLU A 67 7.36 7.52 -6.71
N SER A 68 8.34 7.81 -7.59
CA SER A 68 9.62 8.41 -7.20
C SER A 68 9.34 9.56 -6.22
N ALA A 69 10.13 9.68 -5.14
CA ALA A 69 10.07 10.85 -4.23
C ALA A 69 9.79 12.09 -5.06
N GLY A 70 8.61 12.70 -4.88
CA GLY A 70 8.16 13.79 -5.75
C GLY A 70 9.33 14.74 -5.85
N LYS A 71 9.80 15.02 -7.08
CA LYS A 71 10.98 15.84 -7.27
C LYS A 71 10.68 17.14 -6.54
N ILE A 72 11.37 17.41 -5.43
CA ILE A 72 11.24 18.69 -4.74
C ILE A 72 11.71 19.70 -5.77
N LYS A 73 10.75 20.42 -6.37
CA LYS A 73 11.05 21.50 -7.30
C LYS A 73 11.52 22.65 -6.44
N ILE A 74 12.83 22.73 -6.27
CA ILE A 74 13.45 23.88 -5.63
C ILE A 74 13.58 24.92 -6.72
N ASP A 75 12.88 26.04 -6.56
CA ASP A 75 13.08 27.19 -7.42
C ASP A 75 14.44 27.82 -7.10
N CYS A 76 15.39 27.57 -8.00
CA CYS A 76 16.76 28.05 -7.92
C CYS A 76 16.93 29.49 -8.44
N GLN A 77 15.85 30.15 -8.85
CA GLN A 77 15.85 31.58 -9.18
C GLN A 77 15.70 32.44 -7.92
N LEU A 78 15.11 31.89 -6.85
CA LEU A 78 15.00 32.56 -5.55
C LEU A 78 16.37 32.64 -4.85
N PRO A 79 16.82 33.83 -4.41
CA PRO A 79 18.11 34.01 -3.71
C PRO A 79 18.26 33.12 -2.47
N ILE A 80 17.15 32.89 -1.75
CA ILE A 80 17.12 32.04 -0.54
C ILE A 80 17.50 30.58 -0.82
N ASN A 81 17.22 30.09 -2.03
CA ASN A 81 17.52 28.72 -2.42
C ASN A 81 18.87 28.62 -3.15
N LEU A 82 19.52 29.75 -3.46
CA LEU A 82 20.69 29.75 -4.34
C LEU A 82 21.85 28.93 -3.76
N GLN A 83 22.09 29.01 -2.45
CA GLN A 83 23.08 28.18 -1.76
C GLN A 83 22.70 26.69 -1.79
N LEU A 84 21.43 26.37 -1.48
CA LEU A 84 20.92 24.99 -1.54
C LEU A 84 21.05 24.39 -2.95
N CYS A 85 20.70 25.16 -3.97
CA CYS A 85 20.80 24.75 -5.38
C CYS A 85 22.24 24.52 -5.83
N LYS A 86 23.20 25.34 -5.36
CA LYS A 86 24.63 25.10 -5.59
C LYS A 86 25.05 23.75 -4.97
N SER A 87 24.62 23.47 -3.74
CA SER A 87 24.93 22.20 -3.05
C SER A 87 24.33 20.98 -3.76
N ILE A 88 23.10 21.06 -4.29
CA ILE A 88 22.50 19.88 -4.96
C ILE A 88 23.11 19.66 -6.34
N LYS A 89 23.49 20.72 -7.07
CA LYS A 89 24.17 20.60 -8.36
C LYS A 89 25.50 19.85 -8.22
N SER A 90 26.21 20.01 -7.11
CA SER A 90 27.47 19.30 -6.86
C SER A 90 27.31 17.81 -6.56
N ASN A 91 26.13 17.37 -6.09
CA ASN A 91 25.88 15.99 -5.65
C ASN A 91 25.08 15.13 -6.65
N ARG A 92 24.52 15.73 -7.71
CA ARG A 92 23.79 14.97 -8.72
C ARG A 92 24.66 14.67 -9.92
N LYS A 93 25.09 13.41 -10.03
CA LYS A 93 25.53 12.82 -11.32
C LYS A 93 24.36 12.57 -12.29
N ASP A 94 23.12 12.82 -11.86
CA ASP A 94 21.92 12.63 -12.69
C ASP A 94 21.24 13.98 -13.01
N PRO A 95 20.94 14.27 -14.29
CA PRO A 95 20.34 15.54 -14.68
C PRO A 95 18.88 15.56 -14.21
N ILE A 96 18.60 16.29 -13.12
CA ILE A 96 17.24 16.75 -12.91
C ILE A 96 17.01 17.89 -13.88
N ALA A 97 16.07 17.68 -14.79
CA ALA A 97 15.40 18.75 -15.52
C ALA A 97 14.95 19.83 -14.52
N ILE A 98 15.68 20.95 -14.50
CA ILE A 98 15.24 22.19 -13.89
C ILE A 98 14.54 22.93 -15.03
N ALA A 99 13.22 23.06 -14.91
CA ALA A 99 12.46 24.09 -15.61
C ALA A 99 12.29 25.27 -14.68
#